data_AF-A0A352PJ83-F1
#
_entry.id   AF-A0A352PJ83-F1
#
_cell.length_a   1.000
_cell.length_b   1.000
_cell.length_c   1.000
_cell.angle_alpha   90.00
_cell.angle_beta   90.00
_cell.angle_gamma   90.00
#
_symmetry.space_group_name_H-M   'P 1'
#
loop_
_entity.id
_entity.type
_entity.pdbx_description
1 polymer ?
#
loop_
_entity_poly.entity_id
_entity_poly.type
_entity_poly.pdbx_seq_one_letter_code
_entity_poly.pdbx_strand_id
1 'polypeptide(L)'
;MGYNFTQQQCIKSLLKIGFTDSSKRRSKHYKFKPPIDCVKIFENVRPFITVPKHEFYCQSAIVREIAKICGEEMKQKFLENL
;
A
#
# COMPACT_ATOMS: atom_id res chain seq x y z
N MET A 1 7.82 17.53 -1.94
CA MET A 1 6.35 17.59 -2.08
C MET A 1 5.75 16.49 -1.23
N GLY A 2 4.90 16.84 -0.26
CA GLY A 2 4.18 15.85 0.54
C GLY A 2 2.92 15.39 -0.20
N TYR A 3 2.63 14.10 -0.17
CA TYR A 3 1.37 13.59 -0.70
C TYR A 3 0.24 13.92 0.27
N ASN A 4 -0.87 14.44 -0.25
CA ASN A 4 -2.05 14.78 0.53
C ASN A 4 -3.24 13.95 0.05
N PHE A 5 -3.37 12.74 0.60
CA PHE A 5 -4.53 11.89 0.40
C PHE A 5 -5.02 11.36 1.73
N THR A 6 -6.32 11.06 1.77
CA THR A 6 -6.99 10.48 2.94
C THR A 6 -6.72 8.98 3.02
N GLN A 7 -6.92 8.42 4.21
CA GLN A 7 -6.82 6.98 4.43
C GLN A 7 -7.77 6.18 3.52
N GLN A 8 -9.00 6.69 3.29
CA GLN A 8 -9.97 6.03 2.43
C GLN A 8 -9.52 6.00 0.97
N GLN A 9 -8.94 7.10 0.46
CA GLN A 9 -8.34 7.14 -0.88
C GLN A 9 -7.24 6.10 -0.98
N CYS A 10 -6.30 6.09 -0.02
CA CYS A 10 -5.22 5.11 0.01
C CYS A 10 -5.72 3.67 -0.11
N ILE A 11 -6.73 3.29 0.70
CA ILE A 11 -7.29 1.94 0.70
C ILE A 11 -7.95 1.63 -0.64
N LYS A 12 -8.77 2.54 -1.17
CA LYS A 12 -9.43 2.35 -2.47
C LYS A 12 -8.41 2.19 -3.60
N SER A 13 -7.38 3.02 -3.65
CA SER A 13 -6.34 2.96 -4.69
C SER A 13 -5.53 1.65 -4.57
N LEU A 14 -5.18 1.22 -3.35
CA LEU A 14 -4.53 -0.07 -3.11
C LEU A 14 -5.37 -1.24 -3.64
N LEU A 15 -6.66 -1.28 -3.32
CA LEU A 15 -7.56 -2.33 -3.80
C LEU A 15 -7.71 -2.31 -5.34
N LYS A 16 -7.77 -1.12 -5.96
CA LYS A 16 -7.88 -0.97 -7.43
C LYS A 16 -6.66 -1.50 -8.18
N ILE A 17 -5.46 -1.26 -7.67
CA ILE A 17 -4.23 -1.74 -8.30
C ILE A 17 -3.92 -3.22 -7.98
N GLY A 18 -4.85 -3.93 -7.32
CA GLY A 18 -4.75 -5.37 -7.10
C GLY A 18 -4.17 -5.78 -5.74
N PHE A 19 -4.00 -4.87 -4.78
CA PHE A 19 -3.68 -5.29 -3.42
C PHE A 19 -4.89 -5.95 -2.76
N THR A 20 -4.62 -6.90 -1.87
CA THR A 20 -5.66 -7.62 -1.13
C THR A 20 -5.59 -7.32 0.37
N ASP A 21 -6.74 -7.10 1.00
CA ASP A 21 -6.83 -6.91 2.44
C ASP A 21 -6.49 -8.23 3.17
N SER A 22 -5.48 -8.17 4.03
CA SER A 22 -5.03 -9.26 4.90
C SER A 22 -5.07 -8.88 6.38
N SER A 23 -5.78 -7.80 6.70
CA SER A 23 -5.92 -7.26 8.04
C SER A 23 -6.77 -8.19 8.92
N LYS A 24 -6.36 -8.33 10.18
CA LYS A 24 -7.18 -9.01 11.18
C LYS A 24 -8.21 -8.03 11.72
N ARG A 25 -9.45 -8.49 11.96
CA ARG A 25 -10.56 -7.66 12.46
C ARG A 25 -10.20 -6.78 13.67
N ARG A 26 -9.39 -7.29 14.60
CA ARG A 26 -8.94 -6.59 15.82
C ARG A 26 -7.61 -5.83 15.68
N SER A 27 -7.00 -5.79 14.49
CA SER A 27 -5.72 -5.09 14.31
C SER A 27 -5.91 -3.58 14.30
N LYS A 28 -4.95 -2.85 14.87
CA LYS A 28 -4.87 -1.37 14.84
C LYS A 28 -4.45 -0.81 13.48
N HIS A 29 -4.11 -1.67 12.52
CA HIS A 29 -3.67 -1.30 11.18
C HIS A 29 -4.34 -2.20 10.13
N TYR A 30 -4.61 -1.63 8.96
CA TYR A 30 -4.89 -2.42 7.76
C TYR A 30 -3.56 -2.92 7.18
N LYS A 31 -3.59 -4.15 6.66
CA LYS A 31 -2.42 -4.79 6.04
C LYS A 31 -2.82 -5.23 4.66
N PHE A 32 -2.19 -4.68 3.65
CA PHE A 32 -2.47 -4.99 2.25
C PHE A 32 -1.33 -5.80 1.67
N LYS A 33 -1.65 -6.96 1.11
CA LYS A 33 -0.69 -7.77 0.36
C LYS A 33 -0.63 -7.26 -1.08
N PRO A 34 0.57 -7.08 -1.64
CA PRO A 34 0.72 -6.78 -3.05
C PRO A 34 0.19 -7.94 -3.92
N PRO A 35 -0.20 -7.64 -5.18
CA PRO A 35 -0.51 -8.68 -6.15
C PRO A 35 0.73 -9.55 -6.42
N ILE A 36 0.50 -10.83 -6.71
CA ILE A 36 1.54 -11.87 -6.86
C ILE A 36 2.58 -11.46 -7.91
N ASP A 37 2.14 -10.83 -9.00
CA ASP A 37 2.98 -10.42 -10.13
C ASP A 37 3.96 -9.29 -9.78
N CYS A 38 3.70 -8.57 -8.69
CA CYS A 38 4.48 -7.41 -8.29
C CYS A 38 5.51 -7.71 -7.19
N VAL A 39 5.46 -8.89 -6.56
CA VAL A 39 6.43 -9.24 -5.53
C VAL A 39 7.74 -9.57 -6.23
N LYS A 40 8.63 -8.57 -6.38
CA LYS A 40 10.02 -8.81 -6.73
C LYS A 40 10.65 -9.67 -5.65
N ILE A 41 10.64 -10.99 -5.87
CA ILE A 41 11.44 -12.05 -5.23
C ILE A 41 11.93 -11.62 -3.84
N PHE A 42 11.02 -11.40 -2.90
CA PHE A 42 11.41 -11.35 -1.50
C PHE A 42 11.44 -12.80 -1.05
N GLU A 43 12.56 -13.47 -1.30
CA GLU A 43 12.76 -14.91 -1.03
C GLU A 43 12.39 -15.34 0.39
N ASN A 44 12.39 -14.42 1.37
CA ASN A 44 12.10 -14.74 2.77
C ASN A 44 11.23 -13.72 3.53
N VAL A 45 10.74 -12.66 2.89
CA VAL A 45 9.93 -11.63 3.57
C VAL A 45 8.66 -11.41 2.77
N ARG A 46 7.49 -11.71 3.33
CA ARG A 46 6.22 -11.34 2.68
C ARG A 46 6.03 -9.82 2.85
N PRO A 47 6.14 -9.02 1.77
CA PRO A 47 5.97 -7.59 1.90
C PRO A 47 4.50 -7.23 2.10
N PHE A 48 4.21 -6.28 2.98
CA PHE A 48 2.87 -5.77 3.24
C PHE A 48 2.90 -4.25 3.30
N ILE A 49 1.88 -3.61 2.72
CA ILE A 49 1.63 -2.19 2.96
C ILE A 49 0.76 -2.06 4.21
N THR A 50 1.27 -1.36 5.21
CA THR A 50 0.55 -1.13 6.46
C THR A 50 -0.08 0.26 6.47
N VAL A 51 -1.40 0.32 6.57
CA VAL A 51 -2.15 1.58 6.66
C VAL A 51 -2.70 1.71 8.09
N PRO A 52 -2.30 2.73 8.88
CA PRO A 52 -2.81 2.92 10.23
C PRO A 52 -4.32 3.20 10.21
N LYS A 53 -5.05 2.68 11.21
CA LYS A 53 -6.47 3.00 11.43
C LYS A 53 -6.70 4.32 12.17
N HIS A 54 -5.63 4.87 12.73
CA HIS A 54 -5.61 6.13 13.45
C HIS A 54 -5.01 7.22 12.54
N GLU A 55 -4.38 8.23 13.13
CA GLU A 55 -3.73 9.34 12.43
C GLU A 55 -2.95 8.92 11.17
N PHE A 56 -3.31 9.55 10.06
CA PHE A 56 -2.81 9.21 8.73
C PHE A 56 -1.81 10.25 8.25
N TYR A 57 -0.57 10.17 8.75
CA TYR A 57 0.55 11.04 8.37
C TYR A 57 1.69 10.29 7.65
N CYS A 58 1.42 9.07 7.17
CA CYS A 58 2.40 8.18 6.54
C CYS A 58 2.26 8.08 5.02
N GLN A 59 1.58 9.02 4.36
CA GLN A 59 1.31 9.01 2.91
C GLN A 59 2.59 8.78 2.09
N SER A 60 3.63 9.57 2.37
CA SER A 60 4.92 9.48 1.68
C SER A 60 5.63 8.15 1.93
N ALA A 61 5.47 7.56 3.12
CA ALA A 61 6.04 6.26 3.44
C ALA A 61 5.33 5.16 2.63
N ILE A 62 4.00 5.20 2.54
CA ILE A 62 3.21 4.25 1.76
C ILE A 62 3.62 4.28 0.28
N VAL A 63 3.71 5.48 -0.32
CA VAL A 63 4.10 5.60 -1.74
C VAL A 63 5.52 5.06 -1.99
N ARG A 64 6.47 5.35 -1.09
CA ARG A 64 7.84 4.79 -1.18
C ARG A 64 7.85 3.27 -1.04
N GLU A 65 7.01 2.73 -0.17
CA GLU A 65 6.97 1.28 0.07
C GLU A 65 6.31 0.54 -1.10
N ILE A 66 5.28 1.12 -1.74
CA ILE A 66 4.71 0.61 -2.99
C ILE A 66 5.79 0.57 -4.09
N ALA A 67 6.54 1.66 -4.25
CA ALA A 67 7.63 1.73 -5.23
C ALA A 67 8.73 0.69 -4.96
N LYS A 68 9.06 0.44 -3.68
CA LYS A 68 10.06 -0.53 -3.27
C LYS A 68 9.61 -1.98 -3.52
N ILE A 69 8.35 -2.29 -3.24
CA ILE A 69 7.81 -3.64 -3.34
C ILE A 69 7.49 -3.99 -4.80
N CYS A 70 6.73 -3.12 -5.45
CA CYS A 70 6.11 -3.38 -6.75
C CYS A 70 6.79 -2.66 -7.92
N GLY A 71 7.75 -1.78 -7.65
CA GLY A 71 8.40 -0.94 -8.67
C GLY A 71 7.68 0.38 -8.94
N GLU A 72 8.33 1.25 -9.71
CA GLU A 72 7.84 2.59 -10.04
C GLU A 72 6.54 2.56 -10.86
N GLU A 73 6.34 1.56 -11.72
CA GLU A 73 5.12 1.45 -12.53
C GLU A 73 3.85 1.33 -11.66
N MET A 74 3.91 0.48 -10.63
CA MET A 74 2.79 0.28 -9.70
C MET A 74 2.56 1.48 -8.78
N LYS A 75 3.63 2.17 -8.39
CA LYS A 75 3.53 3.45 -7.70
C LYS A 75 2.81 4.47 -8.58
N GLN A 76 3.10 4.53 -9.87
CA GLN A 76 2.43 5.47 -10.77
C GLN A 76 0.95 5.14 -10.92
N LYS A 77 0.59 3.86 -11.13
CA LYS A 77 -0.81 3.40 -11.12
C LYS A 77 -1.54 3.72 -9.82
N PHE A 78 -0.85 3.61 -8.67
CA PHE A 78 -1.41 4.01 -7.37
C PHE A 78 -1.74 5.50 -7.36
N LEU A 79 -0.80 6.35 -7.78
CA LEU A 79 -0.95 7.80 -7.80
C LEU A 79 -2.05 8.28 -8.76
N GLU A 80 -2.23 7.62 -9.90
CA GLU A 80 -3.31 7.89 -10.84
C GLU A 80 -4.70 7.54 -10.28
N ASN A 81 -4.76 6.67 -9.27
CA ASN A 81 -6.00 6.20 -8.66
C ASN A 81 -6.31 6.85 -7.29
N LEU A 82 -5.50 7.81 -6.84
CA LEU A 82 -5.68 8.54 -5.57
C LEU A 82 -6.85 9.55 -5.60
#